data_AF-A0A9D2TRK9-F1
#
_entry.id   AF-A0A9D2TRK9-F1
#
_cell.length_a   1.000
_cell.length_b   1.000
_cell.length_c   1.000
_cell.angle_alpha   90.00
_cell.angle_beta   90.00
_cell.angle_gamma   90.00
#
_symmetry.space_group_name_H-M   'P 1'
#
loop_
_entity.id
_entity.type
_entity.pdbx_description
1 polymer ?
#
loop_
_entity_poly.entity_id
_entity_poly.type
_entity_poly.pdbx_seq_one_letter_code
_entity_poly.pdbx_strand_id
1 'polypeptide(L)'
;MSFREDVFAKIVTYITVAVLLGAMLVEAFVIYRERREQTELEAQVASAQETINDLSAQSHSLTAQVEELQEFQDKWENFVILADNEFCQKMREDLSGRPEVIPEEAVEASLLAEEADALVDGEETDATDTEADEEETELAAADFSFPSADNKEWLLPLNLGNEPSVEYLFYARAEDTERGRYIDILFEVPVQRPGGDPELDEDGQIIWECLAYDAGLGWTLYTPEEETEE
;
A
#
# COMPACT_ATOMS: atom_id res chain seq x y z
N MET A 1 -34.30 -84.26 -50.70
CA MET A 1 -33.40 -83.44 -49.86
C MET A 1 -33.66 -83.78 -48.41
N SER A 2 -32.62 -84.11 -47.66
CA SER A 2 -32.76 -84.65 -46.31
C SER A 2 -32.98 -83.52 -45.30
N PHE A 3 -33.96 -83.66 -44.41
CA PHE A 3 -34.29 -82.67 -43.37
C PHE A 3 -33.08 -82.23 -42.53
N ARG A 4 -32.05 -83.09 -42.41
CA ARG A 4 -30.80 -82.78 -41.72
C ARG A 4 -29.96 -81.72 -42.41
N GLU A 5 -29.87 -81.72 -43.74
CA GLU A 5 -29.06 -80.73 -44.47
C GLU A 5 -29.65 -79.32 -44.36
N ASP A 6 -30.98 -79.18 -44.39
CA ASP A 6 -31.66 -77.88 -44.24
C ASP A 6 -31.52 -77.33 -42.80
N VAL A 7 -31.55 -78.20 -41.80
CA VAL A 7 -31.29 -77.82 -40.40
C VAL A 7 -29.83 -77.40 -40.20
N PHE A 8 -28.88 -78.12 -40.77
CA PHE A 8 -27.46 -77.74 -40.72
C PHE A 8 -27.19 -76.40 -41.42
N ALA A 9 -27.78 -76.16 -42.59
CA ALA A 9 -27.66 -74.89 -43.31
C ALA A 9 -28.22 -73.71 -42.50
N LYS A 10 -29.36 -73.90 -41.83
CA LYS A 10 -29.93 -72.90 -40.92
C LYS A 10 -29.00 -72.61 -39.74
N ILE A 11 -28.46 -73.65 -39.10
CA ILE A 11 -27.52 -73.49 -37.97
C ILE A 11 -26.27 -72.72 -38.40
N VAL A 12 -25.65 -73.07 -39.53
CA VAL A 12 -24.47 -72.36 -40.06
C VAL A 12 -24.81 -70.90 -40.37
N THR A 13 -25.99 -70.64 -40.95
CA THR A 13 -26.45 -69.26 -41.23
C THR A 13 -26.66 -68.44 -39.95
N TYR A 14 -27.21 -69.04 -38.89
CA TYR A 14 -27.33 -68.35 -37.60
C TYR A 14 -25.97 -68.06 -36.97
N ILE A 15 -25.01 -68.99 -37.10
CA ILE A 15 -23.64 -68.79 -36.62
C ILE A 15 -22.96 -67.65 -37.39
N THR A 16 -23.06 -67.61 -38.72
CA THR A 16 -22.45 -66.52 -39.51
C THR A 16 -23.07 -65.17 -39.21
N VAL A 17 -24.40 -65.10 -39.06
CA VAL A 17 -25.09 -63.87 -38.62
C VAL A 17 -24.63 -63.45 -37.23
N ALA A 18 -24.48 -64.38 -36.29
CA ALA A 18 -23.99 -64.08 -34.94
C ALA A 18 -22.54 -63.57 -34.94
N VAL A 19 -21.66 -64.13 -35.79
CA VAL A 19 -20.28 -63.67 -35.95
C VAL A 19 -20.23 -62.27 -36.57
N LEU A 20 -21.04 -61.99 -37.60
CA LEU A 20 -21.10 -60.66 -38.21
C LEU A 20 -21.65 -59.60 -37.25
N LEU A 21 -22.69 -59.92 -36.48
CA LEU A 21 -23.20 -59.03 -35.43
C LEU A 21 -22.17 -58.81 -34.32
N GLY A 22 -21.41 -59.86 -33.94
CA GLY A 22 -20.32 -59.77 -32.98
C GLY A 22 -19.21 -58.82 -33.46
N ALA A 23 -18.79 -58.93 -34.72
CA ALA A 23 -17.79 -58.03 -35.31
C ALA A 23 -18.28 -56.57 -35.32
N MET A 24 -19.54 -56.34 -35.74
CA MET A 24 -20.13 -55.00 -35.76
C MET A 24 -20.23 -54.37 -34.36
N LEU A 25 -20.53 -55.17 -33.33
CA LEU A 25 -20.56 -54.70 -31.94
C LEU A 25 -19.17 -54.30 -31.42
N VAL A 26 -18.12 -55.05 -31.79
CA VAL A 26 -16.74 -54.71 -31.40
C VAL A 26 -16.31 -53.40 -32.05
N GLU A 27 -16.55 -53.21 -33.35
CA GLU A 27 -16.22 -51.95 -34.04
C GLU A 27 -17.00 -50.76 -33.45
N ALA A 28 -18.30 -50.93 -33.19
CA ALA A 28 -19.11 -49.90 -32.55
C ALA A 28 -18.59 -49.55 -31.14
N PHE A 29 -18.13 -50.55 -30.38
CA PHE A 29 -17.55 -50.33 -29.05
C PHE A 29 -16.22 -49.60 -29.12
N VAL A 30 -15.35 -49.92 -30.07
CA VAL A 30 -14.08 -49.21 -30.29
C VAL A 30 -14.34 -47.75 -30.66
N ILE A 31 -15.23 -47.49 -31.62
CA ILE A 31 -15.60 -46.13 -32.03
C ILE A 31 -16.20 -45.35 -30.84
N TYR A 32 -17.04 -45.98 -30.04
CA TYR A 32 -17.61 -45.37 -28.84
C TYR A 32 -16.52 -44.97 -27.84
N ARG A 33 -15.55 -45.85 -27.61
CA ARG A 33 -14.43 -45.60 -26.71
C ARG A 33 -13.52 -44.49 -27.23
N GLU A 34 -13.15 -44.52 -28.50
CA GLU A 34 -12.32 -43.48 -29.13
C GLU A 34 -13.01 -42.11 -29.05
N ARG A 35 -14.32 -42.03 -29.31
CA ARG A 35 -15.07 -40.77 -29.16
C ARG A 35 -15.09 -40.30 -27.72
N ARG A 36 -15.25 -41.21 -26.76
CA ARG A 36 -15.23 -40.86 -25.33
C ARG A 36 -13.86 -40.29 -24.93
N GLU A 37 -12.78 -40.95 -25.34
CA GLU A 37 -11.41 -40.49 -25.09
C GLU A 37 -11.15 -39.13 -25.77
N GLN A 38 -11.66 -38.92 -27.00
CA GLN A 38 -11.61 -37.61 -27.65
C GLN A 38 -12.36 -36.53 -26.88
N THR A 39 -13.59 -36.79 -26.42
CA THR A 39 -14.35 -35.80 -25.64
C THR A 39 -13.69 -35.46 -24.31
N GLU A 40 -13.02 -36.44 -23.69
CA GLU A 40 -12.28 -36.21 -22.44
C GLU A 40 -11.02 -35.38 -22.68
N LEU A 41 -10.27 -35.66 -23.75
CA LEU A 41 -9.11 -34.85 -24.15
C LEU A 41 -9.52 -33.43 -24.55
N GLU A 42 -10.62 -33.26 -25.29
CA GLU A 42 -11.17 -31.94 -25.64
C GLU A 42 -11.55 -31.14 -24.40
N ALA A 43 -12.19 -31.77 -23.40
CA ALA A 43 -12.53 -31.13 -22.14
C ALA A 43 -11.27 -30.74 -21.34
N GLN A 44 -10.27 -31.62 -21.28
CA GLN A 44 -8.99 -31.31 -20.63
C GLN A 44 -8.27 -30.16 -21.32
N VAL A 45 -8.20 -30.15 -22.66
CA VAL A 45 -7.60 -29.05 -23.43
C VAL A 45 -8.35 -27.75 -23.23
N ALA A 46 -9.69 -27.76 -23.21
CA ALA A 46 -10.49 -26.57 -22.93
C ALA A 46 -10.21 -26.02 -21.52
N SER A 47 -10.16 -26.89 -20.51
CA SER A 47 -9.83 -26.48 -19.14
C SER A 47 -8.41 -25.93 -19.02
N ALA A 48 -7.43 -26.58 -19.68
CA ALA A 48 -6.06 -26.11 -19.71
C ALA A 48 -5.95 -24.74 -20.39
N GLN A 49 -6.67 -24.53 -21.50
CA GLN A 49 -6.71 -23.23 -22.18
C GLN A 49 -7.31 -22.14 -21.29
N GLU A 50 -8.36 -22.44 -20.52
CA GLU A 50 -8.94 -21.51 -19.55
C GLU A 50 -7.92 -21.14 -18.47
N THR A 51 -7.22 -22.13 -17.89
CA THR A 51 -6.17 -21.86 -16.90
C THR A 51 -5.00 -21.05 -17.48
N ILE A 52 -4.61 -21.31 -18.73
CA ILE A 52 -3.56 -20.53 -19.41
C ILE A 52 -4.02 -19.09 -19.64
N ASN A 53 -5.28 -18.89 -20.03
CA ASN A 53 -5.82 -17.54 -20.22
C ASN A 53 -5.88 -16.77 -18.89
N ASP A 54 -6.31 -17.42 -17.80
CA ASP A 54 -6.33 -16.81 -16.47
C ASP A 54 -4.91 -16.47 -15.97
N LEU A 55 -3.97 -17.41 -16.07
CA LEU A 55 -2.56 -17.17 -15.73
C LEU A 55 -1.94 -16.07 -16.60
N SER A 56 -2.30 -16.01 -17.89
CA SER A 56 -1.85 -14.94 -18.79
C SER A 56 -2.39 -13.57 -18.36
N ALA A 57 -3.67 -13.49 -17.99
CA ALA A 57 -4.27 -12.27 -17.47
C ALA A 57 -3.60 -11.82 -16.16
N GLN A 58 -3.36 -12.74 -15.23
CA GLN A 58 -2.62 -12.47 -14.00
C GLN A 58 -1.19 -12.02 -14.28
N SER A 59 -0.48 -12.64 -15.22
CA SER A 59 0.87 -12.24 -15.61
C SER A 59 0.91 -10.84 -16.23
N HIS A 60 -0.10 -10.45 -17.01
CA HIS A 60 -0.20 -9.08 -17.53
C HIS A 60 -0.46 -8.07 -16.42
N SER A 61 -1.36 -8.40 -15.48
CA SER A 61 -1.63 -7.56 -14.31
C SER A 61 -0.39 -7.37 -13.43
N LEU A 62 0.37 -8.45 -13.18
CA LEU A 62 1.61 -8.38 -12.41
C LEU A 62 2.67 -7.54 -13.12
N THR A 63 2.82 -7.69 -14.44
CA THR A 63 3.76 -6.85 -15.21
C THR A 63 3.41 -5.37 -15.08
N ALA A 64 2.12 -5.01 -15.16
CA ALA A 64 1.68 -3.63 -14.99
C ALA A 64 1.95 -3.08 -13.58
N GLN A 65 1.72 -3.88 -12.54
CA GLN A 65 2.06 -3.50 -11.15
C GLN A 65 3.57 -3.33 -10.95
N VAL A 66 4.39 -4.17 -11.58
CA VAL A 66 5.85 -4.03 -11.53
C VAL A 66 6.30 -2.75 -12.21
N GLU A 67 5.71 -2.39 -13.34
CA GLU A 67 5.99 -1.12 -14.04
C GLU A 67 5.62 0.08 -13.16
N GLU A 68 4.43 0.08 -12.55
CA GLU A 68 3.98 1.15 -11.62
C GLU A 68 4.90 1.27 -10.40
N LEU A 69 5.29 0.15 -9.78
CA LEU A 69 6.23 0.14 -8.66
C LEU A 69 7.61 0.62 -9.07
N GLN A 70 8.04 0.35 -10.29
CA GLN A 70 9.31 0.83 -10.81
C GLN A 70 9.27 2.34 -11.05
N GLU A 71 8.20 2.88 -11.65
CA GLU A 71 8.00 4.32 -11.78
C GLU A 71 7.97 5.03 -10.42
N PHE A 72 7.31 4.42 -9.43
CA PHE A 72 7.32 4.89 -8.06
C PHE A 72 8.74 4.89 -7.50
N GLN A 73 9.46 3.78 -7.60
CA GLN A 73 10.85 3.68 -7.15
C GLN A 73 11.74 4.76 -7.77
N ASP A 74 11.67 4.97 -9.09
CA ASP A 74 12.46 5.99 -9.79
C ASP A 74 12.12 7.39 -9.28
N LYS A 75 10.83 7.66 -9.01
CA LYS A 75 10.37 8.92 -8.41
C LYS A 75 10.93 9.11 -6.99
N TRP A 76 10.93 8.06 -6.17
CA TRP A 76 11.50 8.08 -4.82
C TRP A 76 13.01 8.27 -4.83
N GLU A 77 13.73 7.59 -5.72
CA GLU A 77 15.17 7.76 -5.87
C GLU A 77 15.52 9.21 -6.22
N ASN A 78 14.71 9.85 -7.07
CA ASN A 78 14.85 11.28 -7.36
C ASN A 78 14.64 12.15 -6.10
N PHE A 79 13.60 11.89 -5.30
CA PHE A 79 13.40 12.62 -4.04
C PHE A 79 14.54 12.41 -3.04
N VAL A 80 15.10 11.20 -2.95
CA VAL A 80 16.26 10.91 -2.09
C VAL A 80 17.52 11.65 -2.58
N ILE A 81 17.75 11.69 -3.89
CA ILE A 81 18.85 12.49 -4.48
C ILE A 81 18.65 13.98 -4.19
N LEU A 82 17.41 14.47 -4.24
CA LEU A 82 17.08 15.86 -3.89
C LEU A 82 17.24 16.13 -2.39
N ALA A 83 16.92 15.17 -1.52
CA ALA A 83 17.17 15.25 -0.07
C ALA A 83 18.66 15.26 0.29
N ASP A 84 19.53 14.86 -0.65
CA ASP A 84 20.99 14.93 -0.56
C ASP A 84 21.60 16.24 -1.08
N ASN A 85 20.77 17.20 -1.50
CA ASN A 85 21.21 18.52 -1.89
C ASN A 85 21.73 19.31 -0.68
N GLU A 86 22.76 20.15 -0.88
CA GLU A 86 23.26 21.11 0.12
C GLU A 86 22.15 22.00 0.69
N PHE A 87 21.13 22.29 -0.11
CA PHE A 87 19.94 23.01 0.35
C PHE A 87 19.19 22.23 1.43
N CYS A 88 18.80 20.99 1.16
CA CYS A 88 18.10 20.13 2.11
C CYS A 88 18.93 19.85 3.36
N GLN A 89 20.26 19.76 3.23
CA GLN A 89 21.15 19.67 4.39
C GLN A 89 21.01 20.90 5.31
N LYS A 90 21.04 22.12 4.76
CA LYS A 90 20.85 23.34 5.55
C LYS A 90 19.47 23.39 6.21
N MET A 91 18.43 22.96 5.49
CA MET A 91 17.07 22.88 6.03
C MET A 91 16.99 21.90 7.21
N ARG A 92 17.65 20.73 7.11
CA ARG A 92 17.74 19.77 8.22
C ARG A 92 18.52 20.34 9.40
N GLU A 93 19.65 21.01 9.16
CA GLU A 93 20.46 21.63 10.21
C GLU A 93 19.65 22.70 10.96
N ASP A 94 18.91 23.56 10.25
CA ASP A 94 18.02 24.56 10.85
C ASP A 94 16.92 23.91 11.69
N LEU A 95 16.14 22.99 11.11
CA LEU A 95 14.99 22.38 11.80
C LEU A 95 15.44 21.53 12.99
N SER A 96 16.57 20.82 12.90
CA SER A 96 17.12 20.02 14.01
C SER A 96 17.47 20.87 15.25
N GLY A 97 17.78 22.15 15.05
CA GLY A 97 18.05 23.10 16.14
C GLY A 97 16.80 23.80 16.67
N ARG A 98 15.63 23.56 16.07
CA ARG A 98 14.41 24.34 16.28
C ARG A 98 13.19 23.44 16.54
N PRO A 99 13.17 22.71 17.68
CA PRO A 99 11.97 21.96 18.08
C PRO A 99 10.76 22.88 18.32
N GLU A 100 10.99 24.16 18.59
CA GLU A 100 9.96 25.20 18.78
C GLU A 100 9.04 25.40 17.56
N VAL A 101 9.45 24.93 16.36
CA VAL A 101 8.64 25.01 15.14
C VAL A 101 7.53 23.95 15.10
N ILE A 102 7.59 22.95 15.98
CA ILE A 102 6.55 21.93 16.12
C ILE A 102 5.32 22.59 16.76
N PRO A 103 4.14 22.58 16.10
CA PRO A 103 2.94 23.17 16.67
C PRO A 103 2.53 22.49 17.99
N GLU A 104 2.19 23.27 19.01
CA GLU A 104 1.70 22.75 20.28
C GLU A 104 0.45 21.88 20.09
N GLU A 105 -0.46 22.27 19.19
CA GLU A 105 -1.64 21.48 18.82
C GLU A 105 -1.30 20.05 18.37
N ALA A 106 -0.17 19.87 17.68
CA ALA A 106 0.27 18.56 17.21
C ALA A 106 0.79 17.69 18.37
N VAL A 107 1.46 18.30 19.34
CA VAL A 107 1.90 17.64 20.58
C VAL A 107 0.69 17.22 21.40
N GLU A 108 -0.28 18.11 21.60
CA GLU A 108 -1.54 17.81 22.29
C GLU A 108 -2.31 16.68 21.59
N ALA A 109 -2.41 16.73 20.26
CA ALA A 109 -3.05 15.67 19.49
C ALA A 109 -2.35 14.32 19.65
N SER A 110 -1.01 14.30 19.81
CA SER A 110 -0.27 13.07 20.08
C SER A 110 -0.57 12.50 21.46
N LEU A 111 -0.70 13.37 22.47
CA LEU A 111 -1.10 12.98 23.81
C LEU A 111 -2.50 12.36 23.83
N LEU A 112 -3.45 12.99 23.14
CA LEU A 112 -4.82 12.46 22.99
C LEU A 112 -4.85 11.12 22.25
N ALA A 113 -3.99 10.96 21.22
CA ALA A 113 -3.85 9.70 20.50
C ALA A 113 -3.36 8.58 21.43
N GLU A 114 -2.40 8.88 22.31
CA GLU A 114 -1.89 7.91 23.28
C GLU A 114 -2.94 7.53 24.33
N GLU A 115 -3.70 8.50 24.85
CA GLU A 115 -4.80 8.23 25.77
C GLU A 115 -5.87 7.34 25.10
N ALA A 116 -6.22 7.64 23.84
CA ALA A 116 -7.16 6.83 23.06
C ALA A 116 -6.65 5.39 22.86
N ASP A 117 -5.38 5.20 22.52
CA ASP A 117 -4.76 3.88 22.39
C ASP A 117 -4.77 3.12 23.73
N ALA A 118 -4.46 3.79 24.84
CA ALA A 118 -4.49 3.20 26.18
C ALA A 118 -5.89 2.77 26.61
N LEU A 119 -6.93 3.50 26.22
CA LEU A 119 -8.33 3.13 26.45
C LEU A 119 -8.76 1.91 25.64
N VAL A 120 -8.25 1.76 24.41
CA VAL A 120 -8.52 0.60 23.55
C VAL A 120 -7.82 -0.66 24.09
N ASP A 121 -6.58 -0.54 24.57
CA ASP A 121 -5.86 -1.65 25.21
C ASP A 121 -6.37 -1.96 26.63
N GLY A 122 -7.05 -1.01 27.28
CA GLY A 122 -7.60 -1.12 28.64
C GLY A 122 -8.96 -1.83 28.75
N GLU A 123 -9.59 -2.20 27.63
CA GLU A 123 -10.93 -2.83 27.62
C GLU A 123 -10.92 -4.34 27.94
N GLU A 124 -9.99 -4.78 28.79
CA GLU A 124 -10.03 -6.09 29.46
C GLU A 124 -9.81 -6.06 30.98
N THR A 125 -10.00 -4.94 31.70
CA THR A 125 -10.21 -5.02 33.17
C THR A 125 -11.17 -3.96 33.72
N ASP A 126 -12.37 -4.45 34.06
CA ASP A 126 -13.31 -4.08 35.14
C ASP A 126 -13.38 -2.62 35.63
N ALA A 127 -14.61 -2.13 35.67
CA ALA A 127 -15.00 -0.80 36.12
C ALA A 127 -14.55 -0.50 37.56
N THR A 128 -13.85 0.62 37.74
CA THR A 128 -13.90 1.39 38.99
C THR A 128 -13.80 2.87 38.68
N ASP A 129 -14.86 3.60 39.04
CA ASP A 129 -14.91 5.06 39.13
C ASP A 129 -13.64 5.63 39.77
N THR A 130 -12.99 6.59 39.10
CA THR A 130 -12.19 7.60 39.77
C THR A 130 -12.43 8.92 39.05
N GLU A 131 -13.34 9.71 39.64
CA GLU A 131 -13.38 11.15 39.48
C GLU A 131 -12.06 11.73 40.03
N ALA A 132 -11.22 12.29 39.15
CA ALA A 132 -10.09 13.17 39.46
C ALA A 132 -9.96 14.09 38.22
N ASP A 133 -10.37 15.37 38.25
CA ASP A 133 -9.65 16.47 38.89
C ASP A 133 -8.13 16.43 38.58
N GLU A 134 -7.77 16.39 37.28
CA GLU A 134 -6.40 16.58 36.77
C GLU A 134 -6.43 17.26 35.38
N GLU A 135 -7.28 18.29 35.25
CA GLU A 135 -6.98 19.41 34.35
C GLU A 135 -5.56 19.93 34.73
N GLU A 136 -4.65 20.10 33.75
CA GLU A 136 -3.42 20.93 33.87
C GLU A 136 -2.05 20.28 34.27
N THR A 137 -1.84 18.95 34.33
CA THR A 137 -0.52 18.40 34.80
C THR A 137 0.29 17.41 33.93
N GLU A 138 -0.16 16.97 32.75
CA GLU A 138 0.66 16.09 31.86
C GLU A 138 0.95 16.63 30.45
N LEU A 139 0.54 17.86 30.13
CA LEU A 139 0.97 18.57 28.92
C LEU A 139 2.50 18.86 28.91
N ALA A 140 3.15 18.76 30.07
CA ALA A 140 4.53 19.20 30.28
C ALA A 140 5.62 18.12 30.02
N ALA A 141 5.30 16.96 29.43
CA ALA A 141 6.25 15.85 29.33
C ALA A 141 6.51 15.28 27.92
N ALA A 142 5.80 15.72 26.89
CA ALA A 142 6.10 15.30 25.52
C ALA A 142 7.17 16.21 24.91
N ASP A 143 8.42 15.76 24.89
CA ASP A 143 9.57 16.49 24.34
C ASP A 143 9.85 16.01 22.90
N PHE A 144 8.97 16.42 21.98
CA PHE A 144 9.17 16.13 20.56
C PHE A 144 10.33 16.95 20.01
N SER A 145 11.26 16.27 19.35
CA SER A 145 12.39 16.91 18.70
C SER A 145 12.62 16.34 17.31
N PHE A 146 13.22 17.13 16.45
CA PHE A 146 13.64 16.64 15.15
C PHE A 146 14.92 15.82 15.28
N PRO A 147 15.02 14.66 14.61
CA PRO A 147 16.23 13.85 14.65
C PRO A 147 17.45 14.60 14.09
N SER A 148 18.64 14.05 14.32
CA SER A 148 19.89 14.63 13.82
C SER A 148 19.86 14.93 12.32
N ALA A 149 20.43 16.07 11.92
CA ALA A 149 20.55 16.49 10.52
C ALA A 149 21.35 15.51 9.63
N ASP A 150 22.15 14.63 10.24
CA ASP A 150 22.85 13.54 9.53
C ASP A 150 21.88 12.44 9.05
N ASN A 151 20.75 12.27 9.74
CA ASN A 151 19.69 11.38 9.32
C ASN A 151 18.86 12.05 8.21
N LYS A 152 18.67 11.36 7.09
CA LYS A 152 18.04 11.89 5.89
C LYS A 152 16.57 11.52 5.78
N GLU A 153 16.12 10.54 6.55
CA GLU A 153 14.82 9.90 6.36
C GLU A 153 13.67 10.71 6.97
N TRP A 154 13.98 11.60 7.92
CA TRP A 154 12.98 12.37 8.64
C TRP A 154 12.59 13.70 7.97
N LEU A 155 13.33 14.17 6.96
CA LEU A 155 12.98 15.37 6.20
C LEU A 155 13.03 15.07 4.69
N LEU A 156 11.88 15.20 4.02
CA LEU A 156 11.73 14.93 2.60
C LEU A 156 11.20 16.15 1.85
N PRO A 157 11.90 16.61 0.80
CA PRO A 157 11.39 17.66 -0.04
C PRO A 157 10.34 17.14 -1.03
N LEU A 158 9.16 17.76 -1.07
CA LEU A 158 8.03 17.28 -1.87
C LEU A 158 7.95 17.92 -3.26
N ASN A 159 8.44 19.16 -3.42
CA ASN A 159 8.30 19.93 -4.66
C ASN A 159 9.62 20.56 -5.17
N LEU A 160 10.76 20.30 -4.53
CA LEU A 160 12.07 20.74 -5.03
C LEU A 160 12.32 20.15 -6.42
N GLY A 161 12.51 21.02 -7.42
CA GLY A 161 12.73 20.65 -8.82
C GLY A 161 11.52 20.83 -9.75
N ASN A 162 10.33 21.15 -9.22
CA ASN A 162 9.17 21.52 -10.02
C ASN A 162 9.17 23.04 -10.27
N GLU A 163 9.86 23.50 -11.31
CA GLU A 163 9.81 24.92 -11.70
C GLU A 163 8.50 25.25 -12.45
N PRO A 164 7.83 26.38 -12.15
CA PRO A 164 8.12 27.36 -11.10
C PRO A 164 7.23 27.13 -9.86
N SER A 165 7.78 26.63 -8.75
CA SER A 165 7.10 26.69 -7.44
C SER A 165 7.42 28.01 -6.74
N VAL A 166 6.41 28.61 -6.11
CA VAL A 166 6.52 29.88 -5.36
C VAL A 166 6.81 29.62 -3.87
N GLU A 167 6.60 28.39 -3.41
CA GLU A 167 7.02 27.90 -2.08
C GLU A 167 7.70 26.53 -2.21
N TYR A 168 8.45 26.15 -1.17
CA TYR A 168 8.93 24.77 -0.99
C TYR A 168 8.08 24.03 0.04
N LEU A 169 7.70 22.80 -0.30
CA LEU A 169 6.95 21.91 0.59
C LEU A 169 7.89 20.84 1.12
N PHE A 170 7.88 20.68 2.44
CA PHE A 170 8.69 19.70 3.15
C PHE A 170 7.81 18.83 4.03
N TYR A 171 8.03 17.53 3.95
CA TYR A 171 7.56 16.60 4.96
C TYR A 171 8.66 16.43 6.00
N ALA A 172 8.32 16.59 7.28
CA ALA A 172 9.21 16.41 8.42
C ALA A 172 8.60 15.41 9.41
N ARG A 173 9.43 14.63 10.08
CA ARG A 173 9.03 13.76 11.18
C ARG A 173 9.76 14.17 12.46
N ALA A 174 8.99 14.57 13.46
CA ALA A 174 9.48 14.76 14.83
C ALA A 174 9.32 13.45 15.61
N GLU A 175 10.24 13.20 16.55
CA GLU A 175 10.22 12.03 17.41
C GLU A 175 10.22 12.42 18.89
N ASP A 176 9.44 11.69 19.68
CA ASP A 176 9.59 11.64 21.14
C ASP A 176 10.35 10.35 21.47
N THR A 177 11.63 10.50 21.82
CA THR A 177 12.51 9.37 22.12
C THR A 177 12.15 8.63 23.41
N GLU A 178 11.46 9.28 24.34
CA GLU A 178 11.09 8.67 25.62
C GLU A 178 9.86 7.78 25.45
N ARG A 179 8.90 8.21 24.63
CA ARG A 179 7.63 7.51 24.39
C ARG A 179 7.62 6.64 23.14
N GLY A 180 8.60 6.81 22.25
CA GLY A 180 8.67 6.09 20.97
C GLY A 180 7.54 6.47 20.02
N ARG A 181 7.08 7.73 20.09
CA ARG A 181 6.01 8.29 19.25
C ARG A 181 6.60 9.21 18.19
N TYR A 182 5.82 9.43 17.14
CA TYR A 182 6.20 10.29 16.02
C TYR A 182 5.06 11.25 15.69
N ILE A 183 5.43 12.46 15.31
CA ILE A 183 4.53 13.44 14.70
C ILE A 183 5.06 13.70 13.29
N ASP A 184 4.21 13.46 12.30
CA ASP A 184 4.47 13.79 10.91
C ASP A 184 3.94 15.18 10.62
N ILE A 185 4.76 16.07 10.06
CA ILE A 185 4.44 17.48 9.85
C ILE A 185 4.69 17.84 8.39
N LEU A 186 3.76 18.58 7.80
CA LEU A 186 3.89 19.18 6.48
C LEU A 186 4.17 20.67 6.64
N PHE A 187 5.33 21.09 6.20
CA PHE A 187 5.76 22.48 6.19
C PHE A 187 5.72 23.10 4.80
N GLU A 188 5.36 24.38 4.79
CA GLU A 188 5.54 25.30 3.69
C GLU A 188 6.67 26.29 4.05
N VAL A 189 7.57 26.49 3.12
CA VAL A 189 8.69 27.43 3.25
C VAL A 189 8.57 28.46 2.14
N PRO A 190 8.24 29.73 2.48
CA PRO A 190 8.14 30.80 1.49
C PRO A 190 9.51 31.09 0.88
N VAL A 191 9.54 31.43 -0.42
CA VAL A 191 10.78 31.81 -1.12
C VAL A 191 10.66 33.19 -1.78
N GLN A 192 11.76 33.94 -1.76
CA GLN A 192 11.81 35.32 -2.27
C GLN A 192 11.50 35.43 -3.77
N ARG A 193 11.70 34.34 -4.51
CA ARG A 193 11.41 34.18 -5.94
C ARG A 193 11.28 32.70 -6.26
N PRO A 194 10.58 32.31 -7.34
CA PRO A 194 10.52 30.92 -7.77
C PRO A 194 11.91 30.31 -7.96
N GLY A 195 12.19 29.19 -7.30
CA GLY A 195 13.52 28.56 -7.28
C GLY A 195 14.60 29.36 -6.52
N GLY A 196 14.20 30.32 -5.69
CA GLY A 196 15.09 31.17 -4.90
C GLY A 196 15.45 30.62 -3.53
N ASP A 197 16.15 31.44 -2.75
CA ASP A 197 16.44 31.17 -1.34
C ASP A 197 15.18 31.38 -0.48
N PRO A 198 15.05 30.65 0.64
CA PRO A 198 13.94 30.80 1.56
C PRO A 198 13.90 32.20 2.17
N GLU A 199 12.69 32.65 2.50
CA GLU A 199 12.51 33.86 3.29
C GLU A 199 12.98 33.63 4.74
N LEU A 200 13.55 34.68 5.31
CA LEU A 200 14.10 34.67 6.65
C LEU A 200 13.28 35.60 7.53
N ASP A 201 13.12 35.23 8.80
CA ASP A 201 12.48 36.06 9.83
C ASP A 201 13.38 37.24 10.26
N GLU A 202 12.90 38.03 11.24
CA GLU A 202 13.62 39.19 11.77
C GLU A 202 14.96 38.82 12.45
N ASP A 203 15.09 37.58 12.91
CA ASP A 203 16.28 37.02 13.54
C ASP A 203 17.25 36.35 12.52
N GLY A 204 16.86 36.31 11.24
CA GLY A 204 17.63 35.72 10.16
C GLY A 204 17.52 34.19 10.08
N GLN A 205 16.50 33.60 10.70
CA GLN A 205 16.19 32.16 10.65
C GLN A 205 15.17 31.88 9.55
N ILE A 206 15.09 30.64 9.08
CA ILE A 206 14.18 30.27 8.00
C ILE A 206 12.73 30.26 8.50
N ILE A 207 11.81 30.80 7.72
CA ILE A 207 10.38 30.76 8.05
C ILE A 207 9.84 29.37 7.69
N TRP A 208 9.24 28.70 8.66
CA TRP A 208 8.59 27.40 8.51
C TRP A 208 7.13 27.53 8.88
N GLU A 209 6.23 27.40 7.91
CA GLU A 209 4.79 27.47 8.12
C GLU A 209 4.22 26.06 8.16
N CYS A 210 3.65 25.64 9.30
CA CYS A 210 2.98 24.36 9.38
C CYS A 210 1.65 24.42 8.60
N LEU A 211 1.46 23.49 7.66
CA LEU A 211 0.20 23.35 6.91
C LEU A 211 -0.70 22.27 7.49
N ALA A 212 -0.09 21.17 7.92
CA ALA A 212 -0.80 20.01 8.42
C ALA A 212 0.12 19.16 9.28
N TYR A 213 -0.47 18.42 10.21
CA TYR A 213 0.24 17.45 11.04
C TYR A 213 -0.58 16.16 11.17
N ASP A 214 0.11 15.06 11.44
CA ASP A 214 -0.47 13.77 11.82
C ASP A 214 0.26 13.26 13.07
N ALA A 215 -0.47 13.20 14.16
CA ALA A 215 0.03 12.76 15.46
C ALA A 215 -0.45 11.35 15.86
N GLY A 216 -0.98 10.58 14.89
CA GLY A 216 -1.51 9.23 15.09
C GLY A 216 -3.03 9.12 14.92
N LEU A 217 -3.73 10.25 14.80
CA LEU A 217 -5.18 10.32 14.54
C LEU A 217 -5.52 10.63 13.07
N GLY A 218 -4.49 10.70 12.21
CA GLY A 218 -4.61 11.09 10.81
C GLY A 218 -4.31 12.58 10.60
N TRP A 219 -4.20 12.95 9.31
CA TRP A 219 -3.84 14.31 8.90
C TRP A 219 -4.89 15.34 9.30
N THR A 220 -4.45 16.33 10.07
CA THR A 220 -5.19 17.51 10.49
C THR A 220 -4.57 18.75 9.86
N LEU A 221 -5.39 19.62 9.27
CA LEU A 221 -4.92 20.91 8.75
C LEU A 221 -4.62 21.82 9.93
N TYR A 222 -3.43 22.42 9.92
CA TYR A 222 -3.07 23.43 10.90
C TYR A 222 -3.72 24.76 10.52
N THR A 223 -4.44 25.35 11.46
CA THR A 223 -4.98 26.71 11.32
C THR A 223 -4.40 27.52 12.46
N PRO A 224 -3.48 28.46 12.19
CA PRO A 224 -2.96 29.30 13.26
C PRO A 224 -4.15 30.02 13.91
N GLU A 225 -4.26 29.96 15.24
CA GLU A 225 -5.23 30.78 15.96
C GLU A 225 -4.97 32.24 15.59
N GLU A 226 -5.93 32.90 14.92
CA GLU A 226 -5.88 34.34 14.72
C GLU A 226 -5.82 34.95 16.12
N GLU A 227 -4.72 35.63 16.46
CA GLU A 227 -4.65 36.47 17.66
C GLU A 227 -5.86 37.42 17.61
N THR A 228 -6.90 37.11 18.38
CA THR A 228 -7.97 38.06 18.64
C THR A 228 -7.36 39.18 19.46
N GLU A 229 -6.93 40.25 18.78
CA GLU A 229 -6.65 41.54 19.39
C GLU A 229 -7.93 42.01 20.12
N GLU A 230 -8.01 41.77 21.44
CA GLU A 230 -8.96 42.44 22.35
C GLU A 230 -8.38 43.74 22.92
#